data_AF-A0A5A7UJB5-F1
#
_entry.id   AF-A0A5A7UJB5-F1
#
_cell.length_a   1.000
_cell.length_b   1.000
_cell.length_c   1.000
_cell.angle_alpha   90.00
_cell.angle_beta   90.00
_cell.angle_gamma   90.00
#
_symmetry.space_group_name_H-M   'P 1'
#
loop_
_entity.id
_entity.type
_entity.pdbx_description
1 polymer ?
#
loop_
_entity_poly.entity_id
_entity_poly.type
_entity_poly.pdbx_seq_one_letter_code
_entity_poly.pdbx_strand_id
1 'polypeptide(L)'
;MESPQGGSERDKPPNSSSSTSAVSVVSSFWKEFDLEKEKSALDEQGLRIAENQENSQKNRRKLAESTRDFKKAQPEEKLNLFSSLLKSYQEEVDNLTKRAKFGENAFLNIYQKLYEAPDPYPALASIGEQDLKLSELESENRKMKVELEEFRTEATHLKNQQATIRRLEERNRQLEQQMEEKIKEIVEIKQRSLAEENQKALDAIKERERLLQDQLRREQESVSNMQKLHERAQSQLFELRAQSDEERAAKQSEVTLLMDEVERAQTRLLSLEREKGLLRSQLQSANDDTGNKKSDNLDLNSVLENSLSAKEKIISELNMELHNIETILSSEREQHIIEIKNLNALINEKETAIDEMKRELQSRPTEKMVDDLRKKVKILQAVGYNSIEAEDWEVATSGEEMSKMESLLLDKNRKMEHELTQFKVKLSEKSSLLDTAERKIAELTEKVVEQQKLIQKLEEDILKGYNSKDQKGSLFDEWDLSEARGELSEDVGYPSLTLHYPTTKKRGEFPPCVLQYTSIGELCSSPSQASELKLSMLQT
;
A
#
# COMPACT_ATOMS: atom_id res chain seq x y z
N MET A 1 13.61 -43.02 -12.74
CA MET A 1 13.93 -44.11 -11.80
C MET A 1 12.88 -44.09 -10.70
N GLU A 2 12.40 -45.27 -10.33
CA GLU A 2 11.75 -45.62 -9.05
C GLU A 2 10.61 -44.75 -8.51
N SER A 3 9.40 -45.26 -8.70
CA SER A 3 8.24 -44.99 -7.82
C SER A 3 8.40 -45.74 -6.49
N PRO A 4 8.00 -45.16 -5.34
CA PRO A 4 7.71 -45.93 -4.14
C PRO A 4 6.25 -46.40 -4.17
N GLN A 5 6.02 -47.72 -4.30
CA GLN A 5 4.72 -48.31 -3.96
C GLN A 5 4.53 -48.28 -2.44
N GLY A 6 3.78 -47.29 -1.94
CA GLY A 6 3.30 -47.26 -0.57
C GLY A 6 1.98 -48.01 -0.44
N GLY A 7 2.03 -49.33 -0.22
CA GLY A 7 0.84 -50.12 0.09
C GLY A 7 0.33 -49.82 1.50
N SER A 8 -0.96 -49.51 1.63
CA SER A 8 -1.66 -49.45 2.93
C SER A 8 -2.88 -50.37 2.91
N GLU A 9 -2.62 -51.69 2.95
CA GLU A 9 -3.63 -52.67 3.33
C GLU A 9 -4.02 -52.46 4.81
N ARG A 10 -4.97 -51.55 5.11
CA ARG A 10 -5.54 -51.47 6.46
C ARG A 10 -6.94 -50.90 6.64
N ASP A 11 -7.81 -51.05 5.63
CA ASP A 11 -9.26 -50.93 5.82
C ASP A 11 -9.94 -52.30 5.70
N LYS A 12 -9.76 -53.13 6.74
CA LYS A 12 -10.73 -54.20 7.02
C LYS A 12 -11.86 -53.58 7.84
N PRO A 13 -13.10 -53.49 7.31
CA PRO A 13 -14.21 -53.01 8.11
C PRO A 13 -14.42 -53.95 9.31
N PRO A 14 -14.78 -53.42 10.50
CA PRO A 14 -15.02 -54.24 11.68
C PRO A 14 -16.22 -55.17 11.43
N ASN A 15 -16.09 -56.43 11.90
CA ASN A 15 -17.06 -57.52 11.81
C ASN A 15 -18.54 -57.10 11.69
N SER A 16 -19.06 -57.02 10.45
CA SER A 16 -20.51 -56.98 10.15
C SER A 16 -21.13 -58.38 10.07
N SER A 17 -20.37 -59.42 10.41
CA SER A 17 -20.67 -60.84 10.21
C SER A 17 -21.77 -61.42 11.10
N SER A 18 -22.27 -60.68 12.10
CA SER A 18 -23.45 -61.08 12.88
C SER A 18 -24.77 -60.72 12.20
N SER A 19 -24.91 -59.48 11.72
CA SER A 19 -26.17 -58.94 11.16
C SER A 19 -26.68 -59.70 9.94
N THR A 20 -25.79 -60.12 9.04
CA THR A 20 -26.16 -60.94 7.86
C THR A 20 -26.67 -62.32 8.25
N SER A 21 -26.34 -62.84 9.44
CA SER A 21 -26.82 -64.17 9.85
C SER A 21 -28.30 -64.15 10.25
N ALA A 22 -28.73 -63.19 11.09
CA ALA A 22 -30.12 -63.09 11.53
C ALA A 22 -31.09 -62.81 10.38
N VAL A 23 -30.78 -61.81 9.53
CA VAL A 23 -31.60 -61.46 8.37
C VAL A 23 -31.69 -62.62 7.37
N SER A 24 -30.57 -63.33 7.13
CA SER A 24 -30.55 -64.48 6.20
C SER A 24 -31.32 -65.68 6.74
N VAL A 25 -31.24 -65.98 8.05
CA VAL A 25 -31.99 -67.07 8.70
C VAL A 25 -33.49 -66.80 8.66
N VAL A 26 -33.92 -65.60 9.06
CA VAL A 26 -35.34 -65.19 9.03
C VAL A 26 -35.86 -65.21 7.59
N SER A 27 -35.13 -64.61 6.64
CA SER A 27 -35.53 -64.58 5.22
C SER A 27 -35.63 -65.98 4.60
N SER A 28 -34.71 -66.89 4.94
CA SER A 28 -34.73 -68.27 4.46
C SER A 28 -35.93 -69.04 5.01
N PHE A 29 -36.18 -68.95 6.33
CA PHE A 29 -37.33 -69.61 6.96
C PHE A 29 -38.66 -69.13 6.37
N TRP A 30 -38.91 -67.81 6.32
CA TRP A 30 -40.20 -67.29 5.85
C TRP A 30 -40.44 -67.54 4.35
N LYS A 31 -39.38 -67.72 3.57
CA LYS A 31 -39.45 -68.16 2.17
C LYS A 31 -39.78 -69.65 2.03
N GLU A 32 -39.28 -70.51 2.93
CA GLU A 32 -39.55 -71.96 2.91
C GLU A 32 -40.90 -72.31 3.56
N PHE A 33 -41.30 -71.59 4.60
CA PHE A 33 -42.60 -71.71 5.27
C PHE A 33 -43.77 -71.41 4.33
N ASP A 34 -43.57 -70.57 3.30
CA ASP A 34 -44.57 -70.23 2.27
C ASP A 34 -45.95 -69.92 2.88
N LEU A 35 -46.02 -68.79 3.57
CA LEU A 35 -47.20 -68.34 4.32
C LEU A 35 -48.49 -68.38 3.49
N GLU A 36 -48.42 -68.15 2.18
CA GLU A 36 -49.60 -68.15 1.32
C GLU A 36 -50.15 -69.56 1.07
N LYS A 37 -49.27 -70.54 0.89
CA LYS A 37 -49.62 -71.95 0.81
C LYS A 37 -50.15 -72.49 2.14
N GLU A 38 -49.55 -72.12 3.27
CA GLU A 38 -50.00 -72.54 4.59
C GLU A 38 -51.38 -71.94 4.96
N LYS A 39 -51.66 -70.67 4.61
CA LYS A 39 -53.02 -70.10 4.73
C LYS A 39 -54.06 -70.94 3.99
N SER A 40 -53.79 -71.28 2.72
CA SER A 40 -54.71 -72.10 1.91
C SER A 40 -54.98 -73.48 2.54
N ALA A 41 -53.96 -74.10 3.13
CA ALA A 41 -54.10 -75.36 3.86
C ALA A 41 -54.88 -75.23 5.19
N LEU A 42 -54.76 -74.08 5.88
CA LEU A 42 -55.53 -73.78 7.08
C LEU A 42 -57.01 -73.50 6.76
N ASP A 43 -57.30 -72.79 5.67
CA ASP A 43 -58.67 -72.54 5.21
C ASP A 43 -59.40 -73.85 4.91
N GLU A 44 -58.76 -74.79 4.21
CA GLU A 44 -59.32 -76.12 3.95
C GLU A 44 -59.58 -76.91 5.25
N GLN A 45 -58.66 -76.84 6.21
CA GLN A 45 -58.83 -77.46 7.54
C GLN A 45 -59.99 -76.82 8.31
N GLY A 46 -60.13 -75.50 8.28
CA GLY A 46 -61.23 -74.76 8.91
C GLY A 46 -62.59 -75.15 8.35
N LEU A 47 -62.73 -75.26 7.02
CA LEU A 47 -63.94 -75.74 6.36
C LEU A 47 -64.30 -77.17 6.81
N ARG A 48 -63.32 -78.08 6.85
CA ARG A 48 -63.52 -79.47 7.31
C ARG A 48 -63.88 -79.54 8.80
N ILE A 49 -63.38 -78.64 9.65
CA ILE A 49 -63.79 -78.56 11.06
C ILE A 49 -65.27 -78.15 11.17
N ALA A 50 -65.69 -77.14 10.42
CA ALA A 50 -67.07 -76.68 10.39
C ALA A 50 -68.04 -77.77 9.89
N GLU A 51 -67.69 -78.48 8.82
CA GLU A 51 -68.47 -79.60 8.29
C GLU A 51 -68.60 -80.75 9.33
N ASN A 52 -67.50 -81.13 9.98
CA ASN A 52 -67.51 -82.16 11.02
C ASN A 52 -68.32 -81.74 12.27
N GLN A 53 -68.38 -80.44 12.57
CA GLN A 53 -69.23 -79.90 13.63
C GLN A 53 -70.72 -80.00 13.25
N GLU A 54 -71.08 -79.62 12.02
CA GLU A 54 -72.46 -79.73 11.52
C GLU A 54 -72.94 -81.19 11.45
N ASN A 55 -72.10 -82.09 10.92
CA ASN A 55 -72.44 -83.51 10.77
C ASN A 55 -72.68 -84.21 12.13
N SER A 56 -71.86 -83.92 13.15
CA SER A 56 -72.12 -84.43 14.50
C SER A 56 -73.39 -83.85 15.13
N GLN A 57 -73.73 -82.58 14.87
CA GLN A 57 -75.03 -82.04 15.29
C GLN A 57 -76.21 -82.77 14.63
N LYS A 58 -76.12 -83.06 13.33
CA LYS A 58 -77.13 -83.86 12.58
C LYS A 58 -77.24 -85.27 13.15
N ASN A 59 -76.13 -85.96 13.39
CA ASN A 59 -76.11 -87.32 13.93
C ASN A 59 -76.66 -87.39 15.36
N ARG A 60 -76.30 -86.43 16.23
CA ARG A 60 -76.83 -86.31 17.60
C ARG A 60 -78.37 -86.16 17.62
N ARG A 61 -78.94 -85.41 16.67
CA ARG A 61 -80.41 -85.30 16.51
C ARG A 61 -81.02 -86.64 16.10
N LYS A 62 -80.49 -87.29 15.06
CA LYS A 62 -80.95 -88.61 14.59
C LYS A 62 -80.92 -89.66 15.71
N LEU A 63 -79.84 -89.73 16.48
CA LEU A 63 -79.71 -90.64 17.63
C LEU A 63 -80.77 -90.41 18.71
N ALA A 64 -81.09 -89.15 19.02
CA ALA A 64 -82.14 -88.82 19.97
C ALA A 64 -83.54 -89.29 19.48
N GLU A 65 -83.81 -89.17 18.18
CA GLU A 65 -85.04 -89.66 17.55
C GLU A 65 -85.11 -91.19 17.55
N SER A 66 -84.09 -91.89 17.05
CA SER A 66 -84.03 -93.36 17.06
C SER A 66 -84.13 -93.94 18.48
N THR A 67 -83.55 -93.28 19.48
CA THR A 67 -83.66 -93.67 20.90
C THR A 67 -85.08 -93.46 21.46
N ARG A 68 -85.76 -92.38 21.05
CA ARG A 68 -87.16 -92.11 21.42
C ARG A 68 -88.09 -93.14 20.80
N ASP A 69 -87.85 -93.51 19.56
CA ASP A 69 -88.74 -94.39 18.81
C ASP A 69 -88.53 -95.87 19.22
N PHE A 70 -87.28 -96.27 19.51
CA PHE A 70 -86.95 -97.52 20.20
C PHE A 70 -87.71 -97.70 21.54
N LYS A 71 -87.83 -96.64 22.35
CA LYS A 71 -88.58 -96.69 23.62
C LYS A 71 -90.06 -97.03 23.41
N LYS A 72 -90.65 -96.60 22.29
CA LYS A 72 -92.09 -96.74 21.94
C LYS A 72 -92.46 -98.04 21.23
N ALA A 73 -91.50 -98.76 20.65
CA ALA A 73 -91.74 -100.01 19.90
C ALA A 73 -92.36 -101.12 20.77
N GLN A 74 -92.92 -102.17 20.15
CA GLN A 74 -93.44 -103.34 20.87
C GLN A 74 -92.31 -104.26 21.39
N PRO A 75 -92.54 -105.13 22.39
CA PRO A 75 -91.48 -105.95 22.99
C PRO A 75 -90.70 -106.81 21.99
N GLU A 76 -91.38 -107.37 21.00
CA GLU A 76 -90.80 -108.21 19.94
C GLU A 76 -89.98 -107.37 18.94
N GLU A 77 -90.43 -106.15 18.63
CA GLU A 77 -89.74 -105.21 17.74
C GLU A 77 -88.49 -104.58 18.38
N LYS A 78 -88.49 -104.39 19.71
CA LYS A 78 -87.34 -103.85 20.44
C LYS A 78 -86.09 -104.69 20.24
N LEU A 79 -86.20 -106.01 20.23
CA LEU A 79 -85.05 -106.90 20.00
C LEU A 79 -84.42 -106.65 18.61
N ASN A 80 -85.23 -106.38 17.59
CA ASN A 80 -84.75 -106.08 16.24
C ASN A 80 -84.13 -104.66 16.14
N LEU A 81 -84.75 -103.67 16.77
CA LEU A 81 -84.26 -102.27 16.74
C LEU A 81 -83.01 -102.03 17.60
N PHE A 82 -82.81 -102.81 18.67
CA PHE A 82 -81.70 -102.62 19.62
C PHE A 82 -80.33 -102.72 18.94
N SER A 83 -80.14 -103.71 18.07
CA SER A 83 -78.89 -103.92 17.33
C SER A 83 -78.53 -102.72 16.45
N SER A 84 -79.52 -102.16 15.74
CA SER A 84 -79.35 -100.97 14.91
C SER A 84 -79.01 -99.73 15.75
N LEU A 85 -79.74 -99.51 16.85
CA LEU A 85 -79.54 -98.36 17.73
C LEU A 85 -78.16 -98.38 18.40
N LEU A 86 -77.73 -99.54 18.91
CA LEU A 86 -76.41 -99.71 19.51
C LEU A 86 -75.29 -99.40 18.49
N LYS A 87 -75.45 -99.88 17.25
CA LYS A 87 -74.51 -99.59 16.16
C LYS A 87 -74.44 -98.10 15.84
N SER A 88 -75.57 -97.40 15.73
CA SER A 88 -75.57 -95.94 15.51
C SER A 88 -74.91 -95.15 16.65
N TYR A 89 -75.05 -95.61 17.90
CA TYR A 89 -74.35 -94.99 19.05
C TYR A 89 -72.84 -95.20 18.97
N GLN A 90 -72.39 -96.42 18.61
CA GLN A 90 -70.98 -96.71 18.38
C GLN A 90 -70.41 -95.85 17.23
N GLU A 91 -71.12 -95.77 16.10
CA GLU A 91 -70.72 -94.96 14.94
C GLU A 91 -70.54 -93.47 15.30
N GLU A 92 -71.42 -92.86 16.11
CA GLU A 92 -71.23 -91.46 16.53
C GLU A 92 -70.09 -91.30 17.54
N VAL A 93 -69.84 -92.25 18.45
CA VAL A 93 -68.66 -92.22 19.34
C VAL A 93 -67.36 -92.29 18.54
N ASP A 94 -67.32 -93.15 17.52
CA ASP A 94 -66.18 -93.24 16.59
C ASP A 94 -66.02 -91.93 15.78
N ASN A 95 -67.12 -91.32 15.31
CA ASN A 95 -67.09 -90.06 14.57
C ASN A 95 -66.66 -88.86 15.44
N LEU A 96 -67.12 -88.79 16.69
CA LEU A 96 -66.67 -87.81 17.68
C LEU A 96 -65.17 -87.95 17.94
N THR A 97 -64.69 -89.18 18.08
CA THR A 97 -63.25 -89.48 18.27
C THR A 97 -62.42 -89.09 17.05
N LYS A 98 -62.92 -89.36 15.83
CA LYS A 98 -62.27 -88.91 14.58
C LYS A 98 -62.22 -87.38 14.48
N ARG A 99 -63.31 -86.68 14.82
CA ARG A 99 -63.36 -85.20 14.82
C ARG A 99 -62.37 -84.61 15.82
N ALA A 100 -62.32 -85.13 17.04
CA ALA A 100 -61.38 -84.67 18.08
C ALA A 100 -59.93 -84.79 17.57
N LYS A 101 -59.54 -85.98 17.10
CA LYS A 101 -58.23 -86.22 16.50
C LYS A 101 -57.95 -85.32 15.30
N PHE A 102 -58.93 -85.02 14.45
CA PHE A 102 -58.74 -84.13 13.31
C PHE A 102 -58.41 -82.70 13.76
N GLY A 103 -59.17 -82.15 14.72
CA GLY A 103 -58.92 -80.82 15.27
C GLY A 103 -57.60 -80.72 16.04
N GLU A 104 -57.27 -81.74 16.84
CA GLU A 104 -56.00 -81.85 17.56
C GLU A 104 -54.80 -81.87 16.60
N ASN A 105 -54.86 -82.68 15.53
CA ASN A 105 -53.78 -82.73 14.53
C ASN A 105 -53.66 -81.43 13.73
N ALA A 106 -54.77 -80.79 13.36
CA ALA A 106 -54.76 -79.49 12.69
C ALA A 106 -54.09 -78.41 13.56
N PHE A 107 -54.43 -78.35 14.85
CA PHE A 107 -53.82 -77.44 15.81
C PHE A 107 -52.32 -77.72 16.03
N LEU A 108 -51.92 -78.98 16.22
CA LEU A 108 -50.51 -79.33 16.45
C LEU A 108 -49.63 -79.06 15.23
N ASN A 109 -50.15 -79.28 14.02
CA ASN A 109 -49.46 -79.00 12.75
C ASN A 109 -49.07 -77.52 12.64
N ILE A 110 -50.00 -76.58 12.91
CA ILE A 110 -49.67 -75.15 12.86
C ILE A 110 -48.84 -74.68 14.07
N TYR A 111 -49.10 -75.24 15.26
CA TYR A 111 -48.32 -74.94 16.46
C TYR A 111 -46.83 -75.27 16.28
N GLN A 112 -46.51 -76.47 15.75
CA GLN A 112 -45.12 -76.86 15.55
C GLN A 112 -44.39 -75.92 14.59
N LYS A 113 -44.98 -75.60 13.43
CA LYS A 113 -44.34 -74.72 12.44
C LYS A 113 -44.14 -73.29 12.96
N LEU A 114 -45.08 -72.77 13.75
CA LEU A 114 -44.94 -71.46 14.39
C LEU A 114 -43.95 -71.47 15.56
N TYR A 115 -43.79 -72.59 16.25
CA TYR A 115 -42.80 -72.75 17.32
C TYR A 115 -41.36 -72.84 16.78
N GLU A 116 -41.19 -73.44 15.60
CA GLU A 116 -39.90 -73.52 14.88
C GLU A 116 -39.53 -72.22 14.15
N ALA A 117 -40.43 -71.23 14.09
CA ALA A 117 -40.20 -69.96 13.38
C ALA A 117 -39.18 -69.07 14.12
N PRO A 118 -38.12 -68.58 13.45
CA PRO A 118 -37.19 -67.63 14.02
C PRO A 118 -37.86 -66.26 14.19
N ASP A 119 -37.58 -65.62 15.33
CA ASP A 119 -38.06 -64.26 15.64
C ASP A 119 -37.58 -63.25 14.57
N PRO A 120 -38.49 -62.56 13.87
CA PRO A 120 -38.11 -61.55 12.87
C PRO A 120 -37.64 -60.23 13.49
N TYR A 121 -37.95 -59.94 14.76
CA TYR A 121 -37.67 -58.63 15.37
C TYR A 121 -36.17 -58.26 15.39
N PRO A 122 -35.22 -59.13 15.77
CA PRO A 122 -33.79 -58.81 15.73
C PRO A 122 -33.27 -58.50 14.33
N ALA A 123 -33.81 -59.16 13.30
CA ALA A 123 -33.46 -58.89 11.91
C ALA A 123 -33.96 -57.51 11.46
N LEU A 124 -35.21 -57.16 11.78
CA LEU A 124 -35.80 -55.86 11.46
C LEU A 124 -35.13 -54.70 12.22
N ALA A 125 -34.82 -54.90 13.50
CA ALA A 125 -34.08 -53.91 14.31
C ALA A 125 -32.69 -53.63 13.72
N SER A 126 -31.95 -54.69 13.36
CA SER A 126 -30.63 -54.55 12.72
C SER A 126 -30.68 -53.85 11.36
N ILE A 127 -31.77 -54.01 10.59
CA ILE A 127 -31.94 -53.28 9.32
C ILE A 127 -32.20 -51.79 9.61
N GLY A 128 -33.07 -51.45 10.57
CA GLY A 128 -33.32 -50.06 10.95
C GLY A 128 -32.07 -49.33 11.45
N GLU A 129 -31.22 -50.00 12.24
CA GLU A 129 -29.92 -49.46 12.65
C GLU A 129 -28.97 -49.25 11.46
N GLN A 130 -28.96 -50.17 10.49
CA GLN A 130 -28.15 -50.05 9.28
C GLN A 130 -28.62 -48.91 8.37
N ASP A 131 -29.92 -48.74 8.17
CA ASP A 131 -30.50 -47.65 7.37
C ASP A 131 -30.19 -46.27 7.97
N LEU A 132 -30.29 -46.14 9.29
CA LEU A 132 -29.84 -44.93 10.00
C LEU A 132 -28.36 -44.66 9.77
N LYS A 133 -27.50 -45.68 9.92
CA LYS A 133 -26.05 -45.53 9.71
C LYS A 133 -25.68 -45.21 8.27
N LEU A 134 -26.40 -45.76 7.29
CA LEU A 134 -26.24 -45.42 5.87
C LEU A 134 -26.63 -43.96 5.60
N SER A 135 -27.73 -43.48 6.18
CA SER A 135 -28.17 -42.09 6.06
C SER A 135 -27.16 -41.09 6.64
N GLU A 136 -26.58 -41.39 7.81
CA GLU A 136 -25.48 -40.62 8.39
C GLU A 136 -24.25 -40.56 7.46
N LEU A 137 -23.80 -41.72 6.97
CA LEU A 137 -22.63 -41.84 6.10
C LEU A 137 -22.86 -41.15 4.75
N GLU A 138 -24.07 -41.20 4.18
CA GLU A 138 -24.42 -40.44 2.98
C GLU A 138 -24.35 -38.93 3.23
N SER A 139 -24.86 -38.46 4.37
CA SER A 139 -24.83 -37.04 4.75
C SER A 139 -23.39 -36.55 4.91
N GLU A 140 -22.54 -37.32 5.59
CA GLU A 140 -21.11 -37.04 5.75
C GLU A 140 -20.38 -37.06 4.40
N ASN A 141 -20.67 -38.03 3.53
CA ASN A 141 -20.10 -38.11 2.19
C ASN A 141 -20.50 -36.91 1.30
N ARG A 142 -21.73 -36.40 1.45
CA ARG A 142 -22.19 -35.17 0.77
C ARG A 142 -21.44 -33.94 1.29
N LYS A 143 -21.24 -33.81 2.61
CA LYS A 143 -20.47 -32.70 3.21
C LYS A 143 -19.01 -32.69 2.73
N MET A 144 -18.31 -33.82 2.83
CA MET A 144 -16.93 -33.96 2.34
C MET A 144 -16.80 -33.63 0.84
N LYS A 145 -17.80 -33.94 0.02
CA LYS A 145 -17.82 -33.57 -1.41
C LYS A 145 -17.95 -32.06 -1.63
N VAL A 146 -18.72 -31.36 -0.79
CA VAL A 146 -18.84 -29.89 -0.84
C VAL A 146 -17.51 -29.24 -0.41
N GLU A 147 -16.97 -29.65 0.74
CA GLU A 147 -15.68 -29.15 1.25
C GLU A 147 -14.54 -29.36 0.25
N LEU A 148 -14.47 -30.53 -0.41
CA LEU A 148 -13.48 -30.80 -1.46
C LEU A 148 -13.64 -29.91 -2.70
N GLU A 149 -14.86 -29.51 -3.05
CA GLU A 149 -15.08 -28.60 -4.19
C GLU A 149 -14.81 -27.15 -3.80
N GLU A 150 -15.13 -26.73 -2.58
CA GLU A 150 -14.71 -25.45 -2.00
C GLU A 150 -13.18 -25.31 -2.03
N PHE A 151 -12.44 -26.27 -1.47
CA PHE A 151 -10.97 -26.28 -1.52
C PHE A 151 -10.40 -26.29 -2.95
N ARG A 152 -11.08 -26.92 -3.92
CA ARG A 152 -10.69 -26.84 -5.34
C ARG A 152 -10.87 -25.43 -5.88
N THR A 153 -12.01 -24.79 -5.62
CA THR A 153 -12.25 -23.41 -6.07
C THR A 153 -11.24 -22.44 -5.44
N GLU A 154 -10.96 -22.57 -4.14
CA GLU A 154 -9.91 -21.79 -3.45
C GLU A 154 -8.54 -22.02 -4.07
N ALA A 155 -8.14 -23.27 -4.34
CA ALA A 155 -6.87 -23.59 -4.98
C ALA A 155 -6.75 -22.96 -6.39
N THR A 156 -7.83 -22.91 -7.17
CA THR A 156 -7.83 -22.20 -8.46
C THR A 156 -7.74 -20.68 -8.29
N HIS A 157 -8.41 -20.12 -7.28
CA HIS A 157 -8.36 -18.70 -6.97
C HIS A 157 -6.96 -18.26 -6.50
N LEU A 158 -6.33 -19.02 -5.59
CA LEU A 158 -4.95 -18.79 -5.15
C LEU A 158 -3.95 -18.88 -6.31
N LYS A 159 -4.12 -19.84 -7.23
CA LYS A 159 -3.31 -19.94 -8.45
C LYS A 159 -3.45 -18.72 -9.36
N ASN A 160 -4.67 -18.17 -9.48
CA ASN A 160 -4.93 -16.95 -10.25
C ASN A 160 -4.32 -15.71 -9.56
N GLN A 161 -4.43 -15.60 -8.24
CA GLN A 161 -3.77 -14.54 -7.46
C GLN A 161 -2.25 -14.60 -7.62
N GLN A 162 -1.64 -15.78 -7.53
CA GLN A 162 -0.20 -15.94 -7.69
C GLN A 162 0.29 -15.60 -9.12
N ALA A 163 -0.54 -15.82 -10.15
CA ALA A 163 -0.26 -15.34 -11.50
C ALA A 163 -0.30 -13.80 -11.60
N THR A 164 -1.19 -13.14 -10.87
CA THR A 164 -1.24 -11.66 -10.79
C THR A 164 -0.04 -11.10 -10.03
N ILE A 165 0.32 -11.69 -8.88
CA ILE A 165 1.51 -11.29 -8.10
C ILE A 165 2.76 -11.31 -8.97
N ARG A 166 3.03 -12.41 -9.69
CA ARG A 166 4.19 -12.51 -10.60
C ARG A 166 4.22 -11.43 -11.69
N ARG A 167 3.07 -11.00 -12.21
CA ARG A 167 3.01 -9.89 -13.19
C ARG A 167 3.32 -8.54 -12.55
N LEU A 168 2.91 -8.33 -11.29
CA LEU A 168 3.20 -7.10 -10.54
C LEU A 168 4.68 -7.04 -10.13
N GLU A 169 5.24 -8.15 -9.65
CA GLU A 169 6.68 -8.29 -9.36
C GLU A 169 7.54 -7.99 -10.59
N GLU A 170 7.22 -8.60 -11.73
CA GLU A 170 7.94 -8.36 -13.00
C GLU A 170 7.80 -6.90 -13.47
N ARG A 171 6.60 -6.31 -13.36
CA ARG A 171 6.40 -4.88 -13.69
C ARG A 171 7.20 -3.96 -12.77
N ASN A 172 7.29 -4.29 -11.47
CA ASN A 172 8.04 -3.49 -10.52
C ASN A 172 9.55 -3.57 -10.81
N ARG A 173 10.07 -4.77 -11.05
CA ARG A 173 11.45 -5.00 -11.49
C ARG A 173 11.81 -4.23 -12.77
N GLN A 174 10.90 -4.17 -13.73
CA GLN A 174 11.10 -3.38 -14.96
C GLN A 174 11.15 -1.87 -14.68
N LEU A 175 10.34 -1.36 -13.75
CA LEU A 175 10.37 0.05 -13.34
C LEU A 175 11.65 0.38 -12.57
N GLU A 176 12.10 -0.51 -11.68
CA GLU A 176 13.38 -0.40 -10.97
C GLU A 176 14.56 -0.35 -11.96
N GLN A 177 14.60 -1.25 -12.94
CA GLN A 177 15.63 -1.26 -13.99
C GLN A 177 15.61 0.03 -14.84
N GLN A 178 14.44 0.48 -15.29
CA GLN A 178 14.32 1.75 -16.03
C GLN A 178 14.75 2.97 -15.19
N MET A 179 14.54 2.95 -13.88
CA MET A 179 15.01 4.00 -12.98
C MET A 179 16.53 3.93 -12.81
N GLU A 180 17.10 2.74 -12.64
CA GLU A 180 18.55 2.54 -12.52
C GLU A 180 19.29 2.95 -13.80
N GLU A 181 18.74 2.63 -14.98
CA GLU A 181 19.26 3.07 -16.28
C GLU A 181 19.23 4.59 -16.43
N LYS A 182 18.11 5.25 -16.09
CA LYS A 182 18.02 6.72 -16.10
C LYS A 182 18.98 7.38 -15.12
N ILE A 183 19.18 6.79 -13.94
CA ILE A 183 20.16 7.30 -12.96
C ILE A 183 21.58 7.17 -13.51
N LYS A 184 21.93 6.03 -14.14
CA LYS A 184 23.23 5.84 -14.81
C LYS A 184 23.44 6.86 -15.92
N GLU A 185 22.46 7.07 -16.79
CA GLU A 185 22.52 8.07 -17.87
C GLU A 185 22.73 9.50 -17.33
N ILE A 186 21.95 9.91 -16.32
CA ILE A 186 22.08 11.24 -15.69
C ILE A 186 23.46 11.40 -15.03
N VAL A 187 23.97 10.37 -14.36
CA VAL A 187 25.30 10.39 -13.73
C VAL A 187 26.40 10.48 -14.79
N GLU A 188 26.32 9.71 -15.88
CA GLU A 188 27.28 9.80 -16.98
C GLU A 188 27.27 11.18 -17.66
N ILE A 189 26.10 11.74 -17.96
CA ILE A 189 25.96 13.09 -18.53
C ILE A 189 26.60 14.12 -17.58
N LYS A 190 26.30 14.04 -16.28
CA LYS A 190 26.85 14.99 -15.29
C LYS A 190 28.36 14.82 -15.11
N GLN A 191 28.88 13.60 -15.16
CA GLN A 191 30.32 13.32 -15.09
C GLN A 191 31.06 13.85 -16.32
N ARG A 192 30.51 13.68 -17.52
CA ARG A 192 31.06 14.27 -18.76
C ARG A 192 31.03 15.80 -18.71
N SER A 193 29.90 16.39 -18.32
CA SER A 193 29.78 17.86 -18.18
C SER A 193 30.77 18.44 -17.18
N LEU A 194 30.96 17.79 -16.03
CA LEU A 194 31.94 18.22 -15.03
C LEU A 194 33.38 18.06 -15.52
N ALA A 195 33.68 17.01 -16.28
CA ALA A 195 34.99 16.83 -16.90
C ALA A 195 35.27 17.93 -17.95
N GLU A 196 34.29 18.28 -18.79
CA GLU A 196 34.39 19.37 -19.75
C GLU A 196 34.57 20.74 -19.10
N GLU A 197 33.84 21.02 -18.01
CA GLU A 197 33.97 22.28 -17.27
C GLU A 197 35.35 22.41 -16.60
N ASN A 198 35.82 21.35 -15.93
CA ASN A 198 37.17 21.29 -15.37
C ASN A 198 38.25 21.44 -16.44
N GLN A 199 38.09 20.83 -17.62
CA GLN A 199 39.03 20.98 -18.72
C GLN A 199 39.08 22.42 -19.24
N LYS A 200 37.92 23.06 -19.45
CA LYS A 200 37.82 24.47 -19.84
C LYS A 200 38.46 25.40 -18.80
N ALA A 201 38.24 25.14 -17.51
CA ALA A 201 38.86 25.90 -16.42
C ALA A 201 40.39 25.74 -16.41
N LEU A 202 40.91 24.52 -16.56
CA LEU A 202 42.35 24.25 -16.66
C LEU A 202 42.99 24.95 -17.86
N ASP A 203 42.35 24.93 -19.03
CA ASP A 203 42.91 25.57 -20.23
C ASP A 203 42.84 27.10 -20.15
N ALA A 204 41.81 27.68 -19.52
CA ALA A 204 41.75 29.11 -19.22
C ALA A 204 42.85 29.54 -18.22
N ILE A 205 43.16 28.71 -17.22
CA ILE A 205 44.26 28.95 -16.27
C ILE A 205 45.61 28.89 -17.00
N LYS A 206 45.85 27.88 -17.85
CA LYS A 206 47.09 27.77 -18.65
C LYS A 206 47.28 28.94 -19.59
N GLU A 207 46.22 29.41 -20.25
CA GLU A 207 46.30 30.56 -21.15
C GLU A 207 46.66 31.84 -20.38
N ARG A 208 46.03 32.06 -19.22
CA ARG A 208 46.38 33.16 -18.32
C ARG A 208 47.82 33.06 -17.83
N GLU A 209 48.28 31.86 -17.46
CA GLU A 209 49.66 31.64 -17.04
C GLU A 209 50.65 31.97 -18.17
N ARG A 210 50.38 31.52 -19.40
CA ARG A 210 51.17 31.84 -20.58
C ARG A 210 51.26 33.34 -20.82
N LEU A 211 50.13 34.06 -20.77
CA LEU A 211 50.11 35.52 -20.95
C LEU A 211 50.92 36.25 -19.86
N LEU A 212 50.84 35.79 -18.60
CA LEU A 212 51.64 36.33 -17.51
C LEU A 212 53.14 36.01 -17.66
N GLN A 213 53.50 34.82 -18.14
CA GLN A 213 54.89 34.45 -18.47
C GLN A 213 55.43 35.32 -19.63
N ASP A 214 54.65 35.55 -20.68
CA ASP A 214 55.02 36.42 -21.80
C ASP A 214 55.13 37.90 -21.39
N GLN A 215 54.31 38.36 -20.45
CA GLN A 215 54.44 39.71 -19.88
C GLN A 215 55.69 39.82 -19.00
N LEU A 216 55.92 38.84 -18.11
CA LEU A 216 57.12 38.79 -17.27
C LEU A 216 58.40 38.78 -18.11
N ARG A 217 58.43 38.01 -19.21
CA ARG A 217 59.56 38.02 -20.15
C ARG A 217 59.77 39.41 -20.78
N ARG A 218 58.71 40.08 -21.23
CA ARG A 218 58.78 41.46 -21.78
C ARG A 218 59.30 42.47 -20.77
N GLU A 219 58.84 42.42 -19.51
CA GLU A 219 59.35 43.30 -18.46
C GLU A 219 60.82 42.99 -18.11
N GLN A 220 61.22 41.72 -18.08
CA GLN A 220 62.62 41.32 -17.89
C GLN A 220 63.53 41.79 -19.03
N GLU A 221 63.08 41.68 -20.29
CA GLU A 221 63.77 42.21 -21.46
C GLU A 221 63.89 43.74 -21.40
N SER A 222 62.81 44.43 -20.99
CA SER A 222 62.79 45.89 -20.79
C SER A 222 63.80 46.33 -19.71
N VAL A 223 63.78 45.69 -18.54
CA VAL A 223 64.73 45.95 -17.44
C VAL A 223 66.17 45.67 -17.87
N SER A 224 66.42 44.57 -18.59
CA SER A 224 67.74 44.24 -19.18
C SER A 224 68.22 45.32 -20.16
N ASN A 225 67.32 45.86 -20.99
CA ASN A 225 67.65 46.93 -21.91
C ASN A 225 67.92 48.26 -21.18
N MET A 226 67.13 48.59 -20.15
CA MET A 226 67.36 49.75 -19.29
C MET A 226 68.68 49.66 -18.52
N GLN A 227 69.05 48.48 -18.01
CA GLN A 227 70.35 48.22 -17.39
C GLN A 227 71.49 48.46 -18.38
N LYS A 228 71.42 47.89 -19.59
CA LYS A 228 72.44 48.11 -20.65
C LYS A 228 72.54 49.58 -21.08
N LEU A 229 71.42 50.31 -21.14
CA LEU A 229 71.43 51.75 -21.43
C LEU A 229 72.05 52.54 -20.29
N HIS A 230 71.77 52.18 -19.03
CA HIS A 230 72.37 52.79 -17.85
C HIS A 230 73.88 52.54 -17.79
N GLU A 231 74.34 51.31 -18.01
CA GLU A 231 75.77 50.95 -18.09
C GLU A 231 76.49 51.74 -19.18
N ARG A 232 75.88 51.91 -20.36
CA ARG A 232 76.43 52.72 -21.46
C ARG A 232 76.51 54.20 -21.09
N ALA A 233 75.44 54.78 -20.55
CA ALA A 233 75.42 56.18 -20.12
C ALA A 233 76.43 56.43 -18.98
N GLN A 234 76.55 55.51 -18.04
CA GLN A 234 77.54 55.57 -16.97
C GLN A 234 78.98 55.50 -17.52
N SER A 235 79.23 54.63 -18.50
CA SER A 235 80.52 54.53 -19.18
C SER A 235 80.87 55.83 -19.93
N GLN A 236 79.92 56.40 -20.67
CA GLN A 236 80.08 57.70 -21.34
C GLN A 236 80.33 58.85 -20.35
N LEU A 237 79.68 58.85 -19.19
CA LEU A 237 79.95 59.82 -18.12
C LEU A 237 81.36 59.66 -17.53
N PHE A 238 81.87 58.42 -17.40
CA PHE A 238 83.26 58.19 -17.00
C PHE A 238 84.26 58.63 -18.08
N GLU A 239 83.97 58.38 -19.36
CA GLU A 239 84.80 58.83 -20.49
C GLU A 239 84.86 60.37 -20.56
N LEU A 240 83.71 61.05 -20.52
CA LEU A 240 83.65 62.52 -20.51
C LEU A 240 84.34 63.12 -19.28
N ARG A 241 84.24 62.47 -18.12
CA ARG A 241 84.95 62.89 -16.92
C ARG A 241 86.46 62.72 -17.09
N ALA A 242 86.92 61.59 -17.62
CA ALA A 242 88.34 61.36 -17.89
C ALA A 242 88.89 62.37 -18.90
N GLN A 243 88.16 62.66 -19.99
CA GLN A 243 88.50 63.70 -20.96
C GLN A 243 88.53 65.09 -20.31
N SER A 244 87.56 65.44 -19.47
CA SER A 244 87.55 66.73 -18.77
C SER A 244 88.70 66.86 -17.75
N ASP A 245 89.04 65.80 -17.04
CA ASP A 245 90.18 65.76 -16.12
C ASP A 245 91.52 65.82 -16.91
N GLU A 246 91.61 65.21 -18.10
CA GLU A 246 92.75 65.31 -19.03
C GLU A 246 92.89 66.72 -19.64
N GLU A 247 91.81 67.29 -20.17
CA GLU A 247 91.77 68.68 -20.65
C GLU A 247 92.14 69.67 -19.55
N ARG A 248 91.66 69.45 -18.33
CA ARG A 248 92.01 70.25 -17.16
C ARG A 248 93.48 70.12 -16.80
N ALA A 249 94.05 68.92 -16.86
CA ALA A 249 95.49 68.71 -16.65
C ALA A 249 96.34 69.36 -17.75
N ALA A 250 95.92 69.26 -19.02
CA ALA A 250 96.57 69.90 -20.16
C ALA A 250 96.48 71.44 -20.08
N LYS A 251 95.32 71.99 -19.71
CA LYS A 251 95.15 73.44 -19.48
C LYS A 251 95.96 73.91 -18.27
N GLN A 252 96.07 73.10 -17.23
CA GLN A 252 96.92 73.41 -16.08
C GLN A 252 98.41 73.43 -16.47
N SER A 253 98.87 72.51 -17.33
CA SER A 253 100.26 72.53 -17.81
C SER A 253 100.53 73.68 -18.79
N GLU A 254 99.57 74.02 -19.65
CA GLU A 254 99.61 75.23 -20.49
C GLU A 254 99.69 76.50 -19.64
N VAL A 255 98.87 76.63 -18.60
CA VAL A 255 98.94 77.75 -17.64
C VAL A 255 100.30 77.79 -16.93
N THR A 256 100.86 76.65 -16.52
CA THR A 256 102.21 76.61 -15.93
C THR A 256 103.28 77.07 -16.92
N LEU A 257 103.25 76.62 -18.18
CA LEU A 257 104.17 77.06 -19.22
C LEU A 257 104.03 78.56 -19.53
N LEU A 258 102.80 79.08 -19.58
CA LEU A 258 102.53 80.51 -19.73
C LEU A 258 102.99 81.30 -18.51
N MET A 259 102.90 80.76 -17.29
CA MET A 259 103.49 81.36 -16.10
C MET A 259 105.02 81.40 -16.21
N ASP A 260 105.68 80.31 -16.60
CA ASP A 260 107.14 80.29 -16.84
C ASP A 260 107.57 81.28 -17.94
N GLU A 261 106.74 81.46 -18.97
CA GLU A 261 106.97 82.45 -20.03
C GLU A 261 106.74 83.88 -19.55
N VAL A 262 105.72 84.12 -18.73
CA VAL A 262 105.47 85.41 -18.07
C VAL A 262 106.60 85.74 -17.10
N GLU A 263 107.12 84.78 -16.32
CA GLU A 263 108.28 84.99 -15.44
C GLU A 263 109.56 85.28 -16.24
N ARG A 264 109.80 84.55 -17.34
CA ARG A 264 110.89 84.85 -18.28
C ARG A 264 110.72 86.24 -18.91
N ALA A 265 109.51 86.61 -19.33
CA ALA A 265 109.19 87.91 -19.92
C ALA A 265 109.28 89.04 -18.89
N GLN A 266 108.86 88.83 -17.65
CA GLN A 266 109.04 89.77 -16.52
C GLN A 266 110.51 89.93 -16.16
N THR A 267 111.29 88.85 -16.14
CA THR A 267 112.75 88.92 -15.93
C THR A 267 113.41 89.74 -17.04
N ARG A 268 113.00 89.53 -18.30
CA ARG A 268 113.45 90.33 -19.45
C ARG A 268 112.91 91.76 -19.45
N LEU A 269 111.71 92.00 -18.91
CA LEU A 269 111.16 93.33 -18.74
C LEU A 269 111.92 94.08 -17.64
N LEU A 270 112.30 93.43 -16.54
CA LEU A 270 113.17 93.99 -15.49
C LEU A 270 114.61 94.23 -15.96
N SER A 271 115.11 93.51 -16.96
CA SER A 271 116.38 93.84 -17.62
C SER A 271 116.20 95.01 -18.58
N LEU A 272 115.16 94.98 -19.42
CA LEU A 272 114.79 96.08 -20.32
C LEU A 272 114.38 97.36 -19.57
N GLU A 273 113.92 97.28 -18.32
CA GLU A 273 113.61 98.45 -17.48
C GLU A 273 114.86 99.05 -16.85
N ARG A 274 115.88 98.23 -16.56
CA ARG A 274 117.23 98.74 -16.24
C ARG A 274 117.86 99.40 -17.48
N GLU A 275 117.76 98.77 -18.64
CA GLU A 275 118.19 99.35 -19.92
C GLU A 275 117.37 100.59 -20.28
N LYS A 276 116.07 100.65 -19.97
CA LYS A 276 115.22 101.83 -20.11
C LYS A 276 115.52 102.90 -19.06
N GLY A 277 116.07 102.54 -17.89
CA GLY A 277 116.66 103.51 -16.95
C GLY A 277 117.89 104.18 -17.56
N LEU A 278 118.77 103.39 -18.16
CA LEU A 278 119.94 103.86 -18.93
C LEU A 278 119.52 104.68 -20.17
N LEU A 279 118.52 104.21 -20.92
CA LEU A 279 118.05 104.85 -22.15
C LEU A 279 117.13 106.05 -21.87
N ARG A 280 116.39 106.13 -20.76
CA ARG A 280 115.69 107.38 -20.34
C ARG A 280 116.68 108.48 -19.97
N SER A 281 117.89 108.15 -19.53
CA SER A 281 118.98 109.11 -19.42
C SER A 281 119.53 109.58 -20.78
N GLN A 282 119.19 108.89 -21.88
CA GLN A 282 119.57 109.22 -23.26
C GLN A 282 118.37 109.72 -24.10
N LEU A 283 117.15 109.60 -23.59
CA LEU A 283 115.89 109.97 -24.27
C LEU A 283 115.21 111.15 -23.55
N GLN A 284 116.03 112.10 -23.09
CA GLN A 284 115.62 113.49 -22.87
C GLN A 284 115.87 114.33 -24.14
N SER A 285 115.58 113.73 -25.30
CA SER A 285 115.63 114.34 -26.63
C SER A 285 114.59 113.69 -27.55
N ALA A 286 113.55 114.47 -27.89
CA ALA A 286 112.51 114.27 -28.92
C ALA A 286 111.28 113.36 -28.63
N ASN A 287 110.13 114.04 -28.39
CA ASN A 287 108.70 113.76 -28.65
C ASN A 287 108.32 112.72 -29.75
N ASP A 288 107.19 111.97 -29.77
CA ASP A 288 105.72 112.20 -29.54
C ASP A 288 104.97 112.83 -30.77
N ASP A 289 103.70 112.57 -31.16
CA ASP A 289 102.51 111.87 -30.58
C ASP A 289 101.41 111.48 -31.65
N THR A 290 100.37 110.69 -31.28
CA THR A 290 99.00 110.49 -31.89
C THR A 290 98.81 109.77 -33.27
N GLY A 291 97.65 109.20 -33.70
CA GLY A 291 96.36 108.83 -33.05
C GLY A 291 95.14 108.51 -34.01
N ASN A 292 94.27 107.54 -33.62
CA ASN A 292 92.77 107.57 -33.60
C ASN A 292 91.81 107.29 -34.83
N LYS A 293 90.57 106.79 -34.52
CA LYS A 293 89.24 106.71 -35.25
C LYS A 293 88.85 105.38 -35.98
N LYS A 294 87.75 104.67 -35.58
CA LYS A 294 86.30 104.68 -36.03
C LYS A 294 86.05 104.08 -37.46
N SER A 295 84.94 103.42 -37.85
CA SER A 295 83.52 103.43 -37.42
C SER A 295 82.69 102.23 -38.00
N ASP A 296 81.49 101.97 -37.44
CA ASP A 296 80.20 101.43 -38.03
C ASP A 296 80.18 100.22 -39.01
N ASN A 297 79.38 99.15 -38.84
CA ASN A 297 77.93 98.97 -38.53
C ASN A 297 76.98 99.03 -39.76
N LEU A 298 76.85 97.89 -40.48
CA LEU A 298 75.81 97.61 -41.49
C LEU A 298 75.56 96.09 -41.65
N ASP A 299 74.80 95.43 -40.76
CA ASP A 299 74.21 94.10 -41.07
C ASP A 299 73.00 93.68 -40.20
N LEU A 300 72.14 94.62 -39.78
CA LEU A 300 71.04 94.31 -38.85
C LEU A 300 69.77 93.75 -39.51
N ASN A 301 69.55 93.96 -40.82
CA ASN A 301 68.32 93.49 -41.48
C ASN A 301 68.37 92.00 -41.87
N SER A 302 69.52 91.47 -42.31
CA SER A 302 69.65 90.06 -42.71
C SER A 302 69.46 89.10 -41.52
N VAL A 303 69.91 89.51 -40.33
CA VAL A 303 69.75 88.76 -39.07
C VAL A 303 68.29 88.72 -38.62
N LEU A 304 67.53 89.81 -38.80
CA LEU A 304 66.13 89.88 -38.39
C LEU A 304 65.22 89.00 -39.26
N GLU A 305 65.45 88.94 -40.57
CA GLU A 305 64.65 88.12 -41.50
C GLU A 305 64.91 86.61 -41.32
N ASN A 306 66.16 86.22 -41.07
CA ASN A 306 66.50 84.86 -40.65
C ASN A 306 65.95 84.51 -39.26
N SER A 307 65.91 85.46 -38.33
CA SER A 307 65.29 85.25 -37.00
C SER A 307 63.77 85.07 -37.08
N LEU A 308 63.11 85.78 -38.01
CA LEU A 308 61.66 85.72 -38.17
C LEU A 308 61.22 84.38 -38.79
N SER A 309 61.88 83.93 -39.86
CA SER A 309 61.61 82.61 -40.47
C SER A 309 61.96 81.43 -39.56
N ALA A 310 62.97 81.56 -38.69
CA ALA A 310 63.22 80.58 -37.63
C ALA A 310 62.10 80.53 -36.58
N LYS A 311 61.55 81.69 -36.18
CA LYS A 311 60.39 81.75 -35.27
C LYS A 311 59.13 81.18 -35.89
N GLU A 312 58.87 81.42 -37.18
CA GLU A 312 57.72 80.85 -37.89
C GLU A 312 57.77 79.32 -37.96
N LYS A 313 58.96 78.73 -38.18
CA LYS A 313 59.15 77.27 -38.08
C LYS A 313 58.85 76.74 -36.68
N ILE A 314 59.42 77.35 -35.64
CA ILE A 314 59.17 76.96 -34.24
C ILE A 314 57.68 77.07 -33.89
N ILE A 315 56.99 78.11 -34.38
CA ILE A 315 55.52 78.25 -34.20
C ILE A 315 54.78 77.11 -34.91
N SER A 316 55.19 76.70 -36.12
CA SER A 316 54.56 75.57 -36.82
C SER A 316 54.81 74.23 -36.13
N GLU A 317 56.01 74.00 -35.59
CA GLU A 317 56.37 72.81 -34.82
C GLU A 317 55.57 72.74 -33.51
N LEU A 318 55.52 73.83 -32.73
CA LEU A 318 54.71 73.93 -31.51
C LEU A 318 53.21 73.76 -31.77
N ASN A 319 52.69 74.25 -32.90
CA ASN A 319 51.29 74.04 -33.27
C ASN A 319 51.01 72.56 -33.65
N MET A 320 51.95 71.87 -34.28
CA MET A 320 51.84 70.44 -34.54
C MET A 320 51.92 69.61 -33.24
N GLU A 321 52.81 69.98 -32.32
CA GLU A 321 52.90 69.35 -30.99
C GLU A 321 51.63 69.57 -30.17
N LEU A 322 51.11 70.81 -30.12
CA LEU A 322 49.83 71.12 -29.48
C LEU A 322 48.69 70.28 -30.06
N HIS A 323 48.56 70.22 -31.40
CA HIS A 323 47.49 69.45 -32.03
C HIS A 323 47.63 67.94 -31.78
N ASN A 324 48.85 67.41 -31.73
CA ASN A 324 49.10 66.02 -31.38
C ASN A 324 48.72 65.74 -29.91
N ILE A 325 49.11 66.61 -28.98
CA ILE A 325 48.74 66.51 -27.56
C ILE A 325 47.22 66.60 -27.38
N GLU A 326 46.54 67.54 -28.05
CA GLU A 326 45.08 67.65 -28.06
C GLU A 326 44.41 66.38 -28.60
N THR A 327 44.97 65.76 -29.64
CA THR A 327 44.45 64.54 -30.24
C THR A 327 44.63 63.34 -29.30
N ILE A 328 45.81 63.19 -28.68
CA ILE A 328 46.08 62.14 -27.68
C ILE A 328 45.13 62.31 -26.49
N LEU A 329 45.06 63.51 -25.91
CA LEU A 329 44.23 63.82 -24.74
C LEU A 329 42.72 63.67 -25.04
N SER A 330 42.29 63.93 -26.27
CA SER A 330 40.93 63.62 -26.75
C SER A 330 40.69 62.10 -26.80
N SER A 331 41.65 61.33 -27.31
CA SER A 331 41.54 59.87 -27.38
C SER A 331 41.55 59.20 -26.00
N GLU A 332 42.37 59.68 -25.05
CA GLU A 332 42.37 59.24 -23.66
C GLU A 332 41.04 59.56 -22.96
N ARG A 333 40.47 60.75 -23.19
CA ARG A 333 39.13 61.10 -22.70
C ARG A 333 38.05 60.15 -23.20
N GLU A 334 38.04 59.79 -24.49
CA GLU A 334 37.06 58.84 -25.01
C GLU A 334 37.28 57.43 -24.44
N GLN A 335 38.53 56.99 -24.30
CA GLN A 335 38.85 55.71 -23.63
C GLN A 335 38.35 55.70 -22.17
N HIS A 336 38.56 56.77 -21.40
CA HIS A 336 38.03 56.89 -20.05
C HIS A 336 36.50 56.94 -20.01
N ILE A 337 35.84 57.58 -20.98
CA ILE A 337 34.37 57.57 -21.10
C ILE A 337 33.85 56.15 -21.39
N ILE A 338 34.53 55.39 -22.25
CA ILE A 338 34.19 53.98 -22.53
C ILE A 338 34.40 53.13 -21.27
N GLU A 339 35.51 53.30 -20.56
CA GLU A 339 35.78 52.53 -19.34
C GLU A 339 34.79 52.86 -18.21
N ILE A 340 34.42 54.14 -18.03
CA ILE A 340 33.36 54.54 -17.10
C ILE A 340 32.02 53.90 -17.49
N LYS A 341 31.67 53.80 -18.78
CA LYS A 341 30.46 53.09 -19.23
C LYS A 341 30.54 51.59 -18.91
N ASN A 342 31.67 50.94 -19.14
CA ASN A 342 31.89 49.53 -18.85
C ASN A 342 31.77 49.23 -17.35
N LEU A 343 32.44 50.03 -16.51
CA LEU A 343 32.40 49.90 -15.05
C LEU A 343 30.98 50.14 -14.50
N ASN A 344 30.25 51.14 -15.00
CA ASN A 344 28.85 51.35 -14.63
C ASN A 344 27.94 50.19 -15.05
N ALA A 345 28.15 49.61 -16.24
CA ALA A 345 27.41 48.42 -16.67
C ALA A 345 27.68 47.21 -15.76
N LEU A 346 28.94 46.99 -15.37
CA LEU A 346 29.33 45.93 -14.44
C LEU A 346 28.76 46.16 -13.04
N ILE A 347 28.72 47.40 -12.54
CA ILE A 347 28.08 47.76 -11.27
C ILE A 347 26.59 47.39 -11.31
N ASN A 348 25.85 47.81 -12.34
CA ASN A 348 24.43 47.48 -12.51
C ASN A 348 24.19 45.95 -12.58
N GLU A 349 25.07 45.20 -13.25
CA GLU A 349 25.01 43.73 -13.30
C GLU A 349 25.21 43.12 -11.89
N LYS A 350 26.15 43.65 -11.09
CA LYS A 350 26.36 43.17 -9.71
C LYS A 350 25.24 43.59 -8.76
N GLU A 351 24.67 44.78 -8.91
CA GLU A 351 23.51 45.22 -8.12
C GLU A 351 22.29 44.35 -8.40
N THR A 352 21.98 44.08 -9.67
CA THR A 352 20.86 43.19 -10.05
C THR A 352 21.06 41.75 -9.58
N ALA A 353 22.29 41.21 -9.66
CA ALA A 353 22.62 39.89 -9.10
C ALA A 353 22.52 39.84 -7.55
N ILE A 354 22.92 40.92 -6.87
CA ILE A 354 22.78 41.06 -5.41
C ILE A 354 21.29 41.10 -5.02
N ASP A 355 20.44 41.82 -5.76
CA ASP A 355 19.01 41.92 -5.45
C ASP A 355 18.23 40.65 -5.79
N GLU A 356 18.66 39.87 -6.80
CA GLU A 356 18.18 38.50 -7.02
C GLU A 356 18.55 37.59 -5.83
N MET A 357 19.83 37.57 -5.41
CA MET A 357 20.25 36.77 -4.25
C MET A 357 19.56 37.20 -2.94
N LYS A 358 19.26 38.49 -2.75
CA LYS A 358 18.45 38.96 -1.61
C LYS A 358 17.01 38.42 -1.69
N ARG A 359 16.39 38.40 -2.87
CA ARG A 359 15.05 37.81 -3.06
C ARG A 359 15.07 36.30 -2.82
N GLU A 360 16.07 35.57 -3.30
CA GLU A 360 16.25 34.15 -2.99
C GLU A 360 16.48 33.90 -1.50
N LEU A 361 17.21 34.77 -0.81
CA LEU A 361 17.44 34.64 0.63
C LEU A 361 16.15 34.93 1.43
N GLN A 362 15.32 35.86 0.98
CA GLN A 362 14.01 36.17 1.57
C GLN A 362 12.94 35.11 1.29
N SER A 363 13.01 34.41 0.15
CA SER A 363 12.05 33.35 -0.21
C SER A 363 12.37 32.00 0.45
N ARG A 364 13.58 31.81 0.98
CA ARG A 364 13.93 30.62 1.77
C ARG A 364 13.10 30.57 3.06
N PRO A 365 12.55 29.39 3.43
CA PRO A 365 11.86 29.22 4.69
C PRO A 365 12.73 29.64 5.87
N THR A 366 12.19 30.52 6.72
CA THR A 366 12.87 30.99 7.93
C THR A 366 13.10 29.83 8.89
N GLU A 367 14.17 29.86 9.69
CA GLU A 367 14.50 28.81 10.67
C GLU A 367 13.30 28.45 11.56
N LYS A 368 12.57 29.46 12.07
CA LYS A 368 11.30 29.28 12.80
C LYS A 368 10.23 28.47 12.02
N MET A 369 10.07 28.74 10.73
CA MET A 369 9.11 28.02 9.87
C MET A 369 9.53 26.55 9.68
N VAL A 370 10.83 26.29 9.57
CA VAL A 370 11.39 24.92 9.49
C VAL A 370 11.21 24.20 10.82
N ASP A 371 11.45 24.86 11.95
CA ASP A 371 11.25 24.30 13.28
C ASP A 371 9.78 24.04 13.59
N ASP A 372 8.88 24.95 13.23
CA ASP A 372 7.43 24.75 13.37
C ASP A 372 6.94 23.58 12.50
N LEU A 373 7.50 23.41 11.29
CA LEU A 373 7.23 22.23 10.46
C LEU A 373 7.79 20.94 11.09
N ARG A 374 9.01 20.95 11.64
CA ARG A 374 9.59 19.81 12.35
C ARG A 374 8.76 19.43 13.57
N LYS A 375 8.33 20.40 14.37
CA LYS A 375 7.45 20.18 15.53
C LYS A 375 6.08 19.66 15.10
N LYS A 376 5.46 20.20 14.04
CA LYS A 376 4.20 19.68 13.47
C LYS A 376 4.35 18.23 13.01
N VAL A 377 5.45 17.87 12.34
CA VAL A 377 5.74 16.47 11.96
C VAL A 377 5.90 15.59 13.19
N LYS A 378 6.61 16.04 14.24
CA LYS A 378 6.79 15.28 15.48
C LYS A 378 5.47 15.06 16.25
N ILE A 379 4.60 16.07 16.32
CA ILE A 379 3.25 15.97 16.88
C ILE A 379 2.40 14.99 16.06
N LEU A 380 2.40 15.09 14.71
CA LEU A 380 1.67 14.17 13.84
C LEU A 380 2.19 12.72 13.96
N GLN A 381 3.50 12.54 14.13
CA GLN A 381 4.09 11.23 14.36
C GLN A 381 3.65 10.66 15.72
N ALA A 382 3.64 11.46 16.78
CA ALA A 382 3.20 11.03 18.10
C ALA A 382 1.70 10.66 18.12
N VAL A 383 0.85 11.49 17.52
CA VAL A 383 -0.61 11.26 17.41
C VAL A 383 -0.96 10.12 16.46
N GLY A 384 -0.16 9.90 15.40
CA GLY A 384 -0.42 8.88 14.38
C GLY A 384 0.13 7.48 14.72
N TYR A 385 1.19 7.39 15.53
CA TYR A 385 1.89 6.14 15.80
C TYR A 385 1.99 5.74 17.28
N ASN A 386 1.46 6.54 18.22
CA ASN A 386 1.52 6.29 19.67
C ASN A 386 2.91 5.90 20.19
N SER A 387 3.96 6.42 19.56
CA SER A 387 5.35 6.02 19.77
C SER A 387 6.27 7.24 19.75
N ILE A 388 6.43 7.84 20.92
CA ILE A 388 7.51 8.77 21.32
C ILE A 388 7.60 8.69 22.86
N GLU A 389 8.83 8.69 23.37
CA GLU A 389 9.12 8.68 24.81
C GLU A 389 8.71 10.01 25.46
N ALA A 390 8.17 9.96 26.68
CA ALA A 390 7.48 11.10 27.30
C ALA A 390 8.37 12.36 27.49
N GLU A 391 9.68 12.18 27.64
CA GLU A 391 10.65 13.27 27.79
C GLU A 391 10.78 14.13 26.51
N ASP A 392 10.45 13.56 25.36
CA ASP A 392 10.63 14.17 24.04
C ASP A 392 9.34 14.89 23.54
N TRP A 393 8.25 14.79 24.34
CA TRP A 393 6.98 15.51 24.17
C TRP A 393 7.03 16.94 24.70
N GLU A 394 7.50 17.18 25.93
CA GLU A 394 7.48 18.52 26.56
C GLU A 394 8.32 19.56 25.80
N VAL A 395 9.40 19.13 25.15
CA VAL A 395 10.27 20.01 24.36
C VAL A 395 9.58 20.49 23.08
N ALA A 396 8.72 19.65 22.46
CA ALA A 396 8.06 19.94 21.20
C ALA A 396 6.87 20.92 21.33
N THR A 397 6.32 21.08 22.53
CA THR A 397 5.00 21.67 22.80
C THR A 397 5.05 23.06 23.46
N SER A 398 6.25 23.57 23.71
CA SER A 398 6.57 24.83 24.40
C SER A 398 6.17 26.15 23.69
N GLY A 399 5.29 26.12 22.67
CA GLY A 399 4.82 27.32 21.95
C GLY A 399 3.30 27.52 22.08
N GLU A 400 2.87 28.73 22.47
CA GLU A 400 1.46 29.04 22.81
C GLU A 400 0.45 28.66 21.71
N GLU A 401 0.73 28.99 20.44
CA GLU A 401 -0.19 28.65 19.33
C GLU A 401 -0.19 27.15 18.99
N MET A 402 0.94 26.47 19.22
CA MET A 402 1.10 25.03 18.98
C MET A 402 0.38 24.20 20.05
N SER A 403 0.49 24.61 21.31
CA SER A 403 -0.19 24.00 22.47
C SER A 403 -1.73 24.00 22.30
N LYS A 404 -2.29 25.01 21.63
CA LYS A 404 -3.74 25.05 21.35
C LYS A 404 -4.19 24.01 20.31
N MET A 405 -3.39 23.78 19.26
CA MET A 405 -3.67 22.74 18.26
C MET A 405 -3.47 21.34 18.85
N GLU A 406 -2.40 21.16 19.61
CA GLU A 406 -2.10 19.94 20.35
C GLU A 406 -3.23 19.56 21.32
N SER A 407 -3.67 20.49 22.17
CA SER A 407 -4.79 20.30 23.10
C SER A 407 -6.06 19.83 22.38
N LEU A 408 -6.36 20.41 21.21
CA LEU A 408 -7.53 20.02 20.41
C LEU A 408 -7.38 18.63 19.76
N LEU A 409 -6.16 18.24 19.36
CA LEU A 409 -5.88 16.89 18.84
C LEU A 409 -5.92 15.84 19.96
N LEU A 410 -5.37 16.13 21.14
CA LEU A 410 -5.42 15.24 22.30
C LEU A 410 -6.85 15.07 22.83
N ASP A 411 -7.63 16.15 22.93
CA ASP A 411 -9.04 16.09 23.33
C ASP A 411 -9.88 15.28 22.33
N LYS A 412 -9.65 15.48 21.01
CA LYS A 412 -10.31 14.69 19.97
C LYS A 412 -9.88 13.22 20.00
N ASN A 413 -8.61 12.91 20.28
CA ASN A 413 -8.14 11.53 20.39
C ASN A 413 -8.76 10.84 21.62
N ARG A 414 -8.66 11.46 22.81
CA ARG A 414 -9.33 10.99 24.04
C ARG A 414 -10.83 10.80 23.86
N LYS A 415 -11.49 11.68 23.12
CA LYS A 415 -12.92 11.54 22.79
C LYS A 415 -13.18 10.33 21.90
N MET A 416 -12.38 10.08 20.86
CA MET A 416 -12.50 8.88 20.03
C MET A 416 -12.18 7.59 20.82
N GLU A 417 -11.20 7.61 21.72
CA GLU A 417 -10.92 6.49 22.63
C GLU A 417 -12.09 6.24 23.59
N HIS A 418 -12.73 7.30 24.10
CA HIS A 418 -13.92 7.20 24.94
C HIS A 418 -15.13 6.66 24.16
N GLU A 419 -15.35 7.12 22.93
CA GLU A 419 -16.41 6.59 22.05
C GLU A 419 -16.13 5.12 21.69
N LEU A 420 -14.89 4.75 21.36
CA LEU A 420 -14.49 3.36 21.09
C LEU A 420 -14.67 2.45 22.31
N THR A 421 -14.32 2.91 23.51
CA THR A 421 -14.54 2.13 24.75
C THR A 421 -16.03 2.00 25.07
N GLN A 422 -16.83 3.06 24.91
CA GLN A 422 -18.30 2.95 25.00
C GLN A 422 -18.89 1.96 23.99
N PHE A 423 -18.45 1.98 22.73
CA PHE A 423 -18.92 1.04 21.72
C PHE A 423 -18.49 -0.40 22.02
N LYS A 424 -17.28 -0.63 22.54
CA LYS A 424 -16.84 -1.96 23.02
C LYS A 424 -17.69 -2.47 24.18
N VAL A 425 -18.01 -1.61 25.16
CA VAL A 425 -18.90 -1.99 26.28
C VAL A 425 -20.29 -2.34 25.75
N LYS A 426 -20.92 -1.47 24.94
CA LYS A 426 -22.23 -1.73 24.32
C LYS A 426 -22.23 -3.01 23.47
N LEU A 427 -21.14 -3.31 22.76
CA LEU A 427 -21.00 -4.56 22.01
C LEU A 427 -20.95 -5.78 22.94
N SER A 428 -20.22 -5.71 24.06
CA SER A 428 -20.18 -6.79 25.06
C SER A 428 -21.53 -7.00 25.77
N GLU A 429 -22.27 -5.92 26.06
CA GLU A 429 -23.64 -5.98 26.58
C GLU A 429 -24.60 -6.62 25.56
N LYS A 430 -24.51 -6.26 24.28
CA LYS A 430 -25.33 -6.88 23.24
C LYS A 430 -24.96 -8.34 22.98
N SER A 431 -23.67 -8.69 23.04
CA SER A 431 -23.22 -10.08 22.93
C SER A 431 -23.73 -10.93 24.09
N SER A 432 -23.59 -10.48 25.34
CA SER A 432 -24.11 -11.20 26.51
C SER A 432 -25.64 -11.33 26.51
N LEU A 433 -26.37 -10.31 26.03
CA LEU A 433 -27.81 -10.43 25.81
C LEU A 433 -28.14 -11.48 24.73
N LEU A 434 -27.40 -11.52 23.62
CA LEU A 434 -27.55 -12.54 22.58
C LEU A 434 -27.31 -13.94 23.14
N ASP A 435 -26.20 -14.18 23.83
CA ASP A 435 -25.89 -15.44 24.52
C ASP A 435 -27.05 -15.90 25.42
N THR A 436 -27.65 -14.99 26.20
CA THR A 436 -28.78 -15.34 27.08
C THR A 436 -30.08 -15.63 26.32
N ALA A 437 -30.29 -15.01 25.15
CA ALA A 437 -31.42 -15.31 24.28
C ALA A 437 -31.24 -16.67 23.59
N GLU A 438 -30.04 -16.97 23.10
CA GLU A 438 -29.69 -18.26 22.49
C GLU A 438 -29.83 -19.42 23.49
N ARG A 439 -29.35 -19.24 24.74
CA ARG A 439 -29.56 -20.24 25.82
C ARG A 439 -31.04 -20.47 26.11
N LYS A 440 -31.87 -19.42 26.13
CA LYS A 440 -33.33 -19.56 26.30
C LYS A 440 -33.99 -20.25 25.12
N ILE A 441 -33.54 -19.98 23.89
CA ILE A 441 -34.03 -20.69 22.70
C ILE A 441 -33.67 -22.17 22.81
N ALA A 442 -32.44 -22.52 23.19
CA ALA A 442 -32.03 -23.91 23.41
C ALA A 442 -32.89 -24.61 24.49
N GLU A 443 -33.08 -23.99 25.66
CA GLU A 443 -33.91 -24.52 26.76
C GLU A 443 -35.38 -24.71 26.35
N LEU A 444 -35.97 -23.75 25.62
CA LEU A 444 -37.32 -23.87 25.10
C LEU A 444 -37.43 -24.95 24.00
N THR A 445 -36.39 -25.11 23.17
CA THR A 445 -36.34 -26.16 22.14
C THR A 445 -36.27 -27.55 22.79
N GLU A 446 -35.46 -27.71 23.85
CA GLU A 446 -35.40 -28.94 24.63
C GLU A 446 -36.76 -29.27 25.26
N LYS A 447 -37.43 -28.30 25.89
CA LYS A 447 -38.79 -28.47 26.44
C LYS A 447 -39.84 -28.83 25.38
N VAL A 448 -39.75 -28.28 24.17
CA VAL A 448 -40.62 -28.66 23.05
C VAL A 448 -40.37 -30.11 22.64
N VAL A 449 -39.11 -30.56 22.58
CA VAL A 449 -38.76 -31.96 22.28
C VAL A 449 -39.23 -32.90 23.39
N GLU A 450 -39.12 -32.52 24.66
CA GLU A 450 -39.67 -33.28 25.80
C GLU A 450 -41.20 -33.39 25.73
N GLN A 451 -41.89 -32.27 25.44
CA GLN A 451 -43.34 -32.26 25.28
C GLN A 451 -43.79 -33.10 24.09
N GLN A 452 -43.10 -33.04 22.95
CA GLN A 452 -43.37 -33.91 21.79
C GLN A 452 -43.21 -35.39 22.15
N LYS A 453 -42.14 -35.77 22.87
CA LYS A 453 -41.93 -37.15 23.35
C LYS A 453 -43.01 -37.59 24.35
N LEU A 454 -43.49 -36.68 25.20
CA LEU A 454 -44.58 -36.97 26.15
C LEU A 454 -45.91 -37.15 25.42
N ILE A 455 -46.24 -36.28 24.47
CA ILE A 455 -47.43 -36.38 23.62
C ILE A 455 -47.39 -37.71 22.86
N GLN A 456 -46.27 -38.04 22.21
CA GLN A 456 -46.11 -39.31 21.49
C GLN A 456 -46.32 -40.54 22.39
N LYS A 457 -45.82 -40.53 23.63
CA LYS A 457 -46.11 -41.59 24.62
C LYS A 457 -47.59 -41.66 25.01
N LEU A 458 -48.23 -40.51 25.22
CA LEU A 458 -49.66 -40.46 25.54
C LEU A 458 -50.52 -40.94 24.35
N GLU A 459 -50.15 -40.60 23.12
CA GLU A 459 -50.77 -41.12 21.89
C GLU A 459 -50.60 -42.63 21.76
N GLU A 460 -49.40 -43.16 22.00
CA GLU A 460 -49.13 -44.60 22.06
C GLU A 460 -49.95 -45.31 23.15
N ASP A 461 -50.07 -44.72 24.34
CA ASP A 461 -50.79 -45.32 25.47
C ASP A 461 -52.32 -45.22 25.28
N ILE A 462 -52.82 -44.17 24.60
CA ILE A 462 -54.19 -44.10 24.11
C ILE A 462 -54.44 -45.18 23.05
N LEU A 463 -53.53 -45.39 22.09
CA LEU A 463 -53.62 -46.46 21.09
C LEU A 463 -53.65 -47.85 21.75
N LYS A 464 -52.79 -48.11 22.74
CA LYS A 464 -52.79 -49.36 23.53
C LYS A 464 -54.08 -49.52 24.35
N GLY A 465 -54.59 -48.42 24.91
CA GLY A 465 -55.84 -48.39 25.68
C GLY A 465 -57.09 -48.66 24.83
N TYR A 466 -57.16 -48.11 23.62
CA TYR A 466 -58.24 -48.40 22.66
C TYR A 466 -58.22 -49.85 22.20
N ASN A 467 -57.04 -50.41 21.93
CA ASN A 467 -56.88 -51.84 21.59
C ASN A 467 -57.24 -52.80 22.76
N SER A 468 -57.50 -52.29 23.96
CA SER A 468 -57.87 -53.08 25.15
C SER A 468 -59.35 -52.97 25.53
N LYS A 469 -60.20 -52.32 24.71
CA LYS A 469 -61.61 -52.07 25.04
C LYS A 469 -62.64 -52.67 24.07
N ASP A 470 -62.41 -53.92 23.68
CA ASP A 470 -63.48 -54.79 23.16
C ASP A 470 -64.33 -55.39 24.30
N GLN A 471 -64.91 -54.53 25.16
CA GLN A 471 -66.13 -54.81 25.93
C GLN A 471 -66.65 -53.58 26.70
N LYS A 472 -67.98 -53.33 26.58
CA LYS A 472 -68.80 -52.27 27.23
C LYS A 472 -68.38 -50.83 26.88
N GLY A 473 -69.20 -50.01 26.23
CA GLY A 473 -70.66 -49.91 26.36
C GLY A 473 -71.02 -48.43 26.55
N SER A 474 -72.08 -47.99 25.88
CA SER A 474 -72.64 -46.63 25.91
C SER A 474 -72.72 -45.99 27.31
N LEU A 475 -71.79 -45.08 27.64
CA LEU A 475 -71.96 -44.01 28.64
C LEU A 475 -70.71 -43.11 28.68
N PHE A 476 -70.77 -41.96 28.01
CA PHE A 476 -70.10 -40.69 28.41
C PHE A 476 -70.65 -39.54 27.54
N ASP A 477 -71.95 -39.32 27.67
CA ASP A 477 -72.52 -37.98 27.48
C ASP A 477 -72.25 -37.17 28.77
N GLU A 478 -72.48 -35.86 28.75
CA GLU A 478 -72.57 -35.00 29.94
C GLU A 478 -71.26 -34.80 30.78
N TRP A 479 -70.35 -33.94 30.30
CA TRP A 479 -69.55 -33.08 31.19
C TRP A 479 -69.77 -31.62 30.81
N ASP A 480 -70.64 -30.97 31.57
CA ASP A 480 -71.13 -29.61 31.34
C ASP A 480 -70.15 -28.53 31.86
N LEU A 481 -70.28 -27.32 31.32
CA LEU A 481 -69.47 -26.15 31.67
C LEU A 481 -70.06 -25.43 32.88
N SER A 482 -69.37 -25.36 34.02
CA SER A 482 -69.68 -24.35 35.06
C SER A 482 -68.50 -23.95 35.94
N GLU A 483 -68.26 -22.63 35.96
CA GLU A 483 -67.83 -21.82 37.11
C GLU A 483 -66.61 -22.20 37.96
N ALA A 484 -65.49 -21.55 37.62
CA ALA A 484 -64.64 -20.89 38.62
C ALA A 484 -64.34 -19.44 38.16
N ARG A 485 -65.28 -18.52 38.40
CA ARG A 485 -65.13 -17.09 38.09
C ARG A 485 -64.25 -16.42 39.14
N GLY A 486 -63.08 -15.93 38.73
CA GLY A 486 -62.14 -15.16 39.55
C GLY A 486 -61.54 -14.00 38.75
N GLU A 487 -62.29 -12.91 38.67
CA GLU A 487 -61.88 -11.59 38.12
C GLU A 487 -60.70 -10.98 38.92
N LEU A 488 -59.80 -10.12 38.40
CA LEU A 488 -59.79 -9.27 37.20
C LEU A 488 -58.36 -8.70 36.92
N SER A 489 -58.14 -8.11 35.71
CA SER A 489 -57.10 -7.09 35.35
C SER A 489 -55.61 -7.53 35.31
N GLU A 490 -54.74 -7.14 34.35
CA GLU A 490 -54.81 -6.29 33.15
C GLU A 490 -53.80 -6.83 32.11
N ASP A 491 -54.24 -7.27 30.92
CA ASP A 491 -54.25 -6.55 29.63
C ASP A 491 -52.94 -6.63 28.80
N VAL A 492 -52.97 -7.43 27.73
CA VAL A 492 -51.93 -7.55 26.68
C VAL A 492 -52.61 -7.64 25.32
N GLY A 493 -52.74 -6.49 24.64
CA GLY A 493 -53.27 -6.40 23.28
C GLY A 493 -52.20 -6.50 22.19
N TYR A 494 -52.09 -7.65 21.52
CA TYR A 494 -51.50 -7.72 20.17
C TYR A 494 -52.51 -7.22 19.13
N PRO A 495 -52.07 -6.53 18.06
CA PRO A 495 -52.83 -6.46 16.80
C PRO A 495 -52.21 -7.34 15.71
N SER A 496 -53.09 -8.06 15.00
CA SER A 496 -52.77 -8.87 13.83
C SER A 496 -52.38 -8.02 12.61
N LEU A 497 -51.62 -8.63 11.68
CA LEU A 497 -51.39 -8.12 10.34
C LEU A 497 -52.65 -8.25 9.46
N THR A 498 -53.13 -7.13 8.90
CA THR A 498 -53.97 -7.13 7.70
C THR A 498 -53.65 -5.92 6.83
N LEU A 499 -53.40 -6.11 5.53
CA LEU A 499 -53.13 -5.01 4.60
C LEU A 499 -54.37 -4.11 4.38
N HIS A 500 -54.19 -2.79 4.49
CA HIS A 500 -55.04 -1.80 3.84
C HIS A 500 -54.23 -0.58 3.37
N TYR A 501 -54.41 -0.19 2.11
CA TYR A 501 -53.88 1.06 1.55
C TYR A 501 -54.71 2.26 2.02
N PRO A 502 -54.08 3.43 2.24
CA PRO A 502 -54.76 4.70 2.00
C PRO A 502 -53.94 5.67 1.12
N THR A 503 -54.58 6.15 0.06
CA THR A 503 -54.11 7.27 -0.76
C THR A 503 -54.64 8.61 -0.23
N THR A 504 -53.77 9.57 0.12
CA THR A 504 -54.14 11.01 0.14
C THR A 504 -52.99 11.93 -0.29
N LYS A 505 -53.22 12.70 -1.36
CA LYS A 505 -52.41 13.86 -1.77
C LYS A 505 -52.63 15.03 -0.79
N LYS A 506 -51.57 15.79 -0.44
CA LYS A 506 -51.47 17.25 -0.71
C LYS A 506 -50.10 17.88 -0.34
N ARG A 507 -49.32 18.12 -1.40
CA ARG A 507 -48.42 19.24 -1.77
C ARG A 507 -48.12 20.38 -0.75
N GLY A 508 -46.83 20.74 -0.70
CA GLY A 508 -46.20 21.99 -0.21
C GLY A 508 -44.70 21.74 0.03
N GLU A 509 -43.76 22.06 -0.89
CA GLU A 509 -43.06 23.37 -1.05
C GLU A 509 -42.32 23.76 0.25
N PHE A 510 -40.97 23.85 0.35
CA PHE A 510 -39.87 24.38 -0.49
C PHE A 510 -38.52 23.65 -0.16
N PRO A 511 -37.34 24.05 -0.66
CA PRO A 511 -36.89 24.17 -2.06
C PRO A 511 -35.65 23.30 -2.37
N PRO A 512 -35.29 23.05 -3.65
CA PRO A 512 -34.01 22.43 -4.00
C PRO A 512 -32.87 23.48 -4.05
N CYS A 513 -31.71 23.16 -3.48
CA CYS A 513 -30.50 23.97 -3.68
C CYS A 513 -30.05 23.90 -5.15
N VAL A 514 -30.08 25.06 -5.81
CA VAL A 514 -29.57 25.23 -7.18
C VAL A 514 -28.05 25.34 -7.14
N LEU A 515 -27.34 24.32 -7.62
CA LEU A 515 -25.95 24.50 -8.05
C LEU A 515 -25.95 25.12 -9.44
N GLN A 516 -25.68 26.43 -9.49
CA GLN A 516 -25.47 27.14 -10.75
C GLN A 516 -24.13 26.70 -11.36
N TYR A 517 -24.19 26.01 -12.49
CA TYR A 517 -23.04 25.93 -13.40
C TYR A 517 -22.95 27.26 -14.17
N THR A 518 -22.12 28.18 -13.68
CA THR A 518 -21.62 29.29 -14.50
C THR A 518 -20.57 28.76 -15.45
N SER A 519 -20.85 28.80 -16.75
CA SER A 519 -19.88 28.51 -17.79
C SER A 519 -18.84 29.64 -17.87
N ILE A 520 -17.58 29.32 -17.62
CA ILE A 520 -16.43 30.05 -18.16
C ILE A 520 -15.66 29.03 -18.99
N GLY A 521 -15.47 29.33 -20.27
CA GLY A 521 -14.96 28.39 -21.26
C GLY A 521 -13.43 28.34 -21.34
N GLU A 522 -12.98 27.50 -22.28
CA GLU A 522 -11.66 27.53 -22.92
C GLU A 522 -10.45 27.29 -22.01
N LEU A 523 -10.10 26.01 -21.83
CA LEU A 523 -8.84 25.42 -22.33
C LEU A 523 -8.73 23.95 -21.90
N CYS A 524 -8.92 23.01 -22.85
CA CYS A 524 -8.19 21.73 -22.98
C CYS A 524 -8.91 20.78 -23.94
N SER A 525 -8.22 20.40 -25.03
CA SER A 525 -8.70 19.40 -25.99
C SER A 525 -8.18 18.01 -25.61
N SER A 526 -9.04 17.08 -25.16
CA SER A 526 -8.97 15.64 -25.49
C SER A 526 -10.08 14.82 -24.81
N PRO A 527 -10.57 13.70 -25.41
CA PRO A 527 -11.70 12.94 -24.86
C PRO A 527 -11.35 11.93 -23.74
N SER A 528 -10.09 11.87 -23.27
CA SER A 528 -9.59 10.68 -22.55
C SER A 528 -9.90 10.64 -21.03
N GLN A 529 -10.31 11.74 -20.41
CA GLN A 529 -10.51 11.81 -18.94
C GLN A 529 -11.96 11.58 -18.48
N ALA A 530 -12.93 11.47 -19.41
CA ALA A 530 -14.32 11.22 -19.05
C ALA A 530 -14.58 9.79 -18.51
N SER A 531 -13.63 8.88 -18.68
CA SER A 531 -13.75 7.46 -18.30
C SER A 531 -13.39 7.16 -16.84
N GLU A 532 -12.49 7.94 -16.22
CA GLU A 532 -11.98 7.65 -14.87
C GLU A 532 -12.95 8.10 -13.76
N LEU A 533 -13.69 9.20 -13.97
CA LEU A 533 -14.70 9.69 -13.02
C LEU A 533 -15.94 8.78 -12.86
N LYS A 534 -16.10 7.76 -13.72
CA LYS A 534 -17.21 6.80 -13.64
C LYS A 534 -16.88 5.54 -12.84
N LEU A 535 -15.61 5.32 -12.49
CA LEU A 535 -15.16 4.13 -11.74
C LEU A 535 -15.02 4.36 -10.23
N SER A 536 -14.86 5.61 -9.77
CA SER A 536 -14.69 5.91 -8.34
C SER A 536 -15.97 5.91 -7.50
N MET A 537 -17.16 5.95 -8.11
CA MET A 537 -18.46 5.90 -7.41
C MET A 537 -19.07 4.50 -7.27
N LEU A 538 -18.27 3.43 -7.47
CA LEU A 538 -18.72 2.04 -7.37
C LEU A 538 -17.95 1.21 -6.31
N GLN A 539 -17.20 1.87 -5.41
CA GLN A 539 -16.43 1.23 -4.32
C GLN A 539 -16.60 1.94 -2.96
N THR A 540 -17.83 2.33 -2.64
CA THR A 540 -18.32 2.65 -1.28
C THR A 540 -19.74 2.13 -1.15
#